data_AF-A0A6C1BXU5-F1
#
_entry.id   AF-A0A6C1BXU5-F1
#
_cell.length_a   1.000
_cell.length_b   1.000
_cell.length_c   1.000
_cell.angle_alpha   90.00
_cell.angle_beta   90.00
_cell.angle_gamma   90.00
#
_symmetry.space_group_name_H-M   'P 1'
#
loop_
_entity.id
_entity.type
_entity.pdbx_description
1 polymer ?
#
loop_
_entity_poly.entity_id
_entity_poly.type
_entity_poly.pdbx_seq_one_letter_code
_entity_poly.pdbx_strand_id
1 'polypeptide(L)' 'MRERITLDTNLMELLRNFPQARDVLMKYGYSVLIEEDIEDVVADKLTLKGFCRLMDLDDEAQGNLWQEIQDLYRQLED' A
#
# COMPACT_ATOMS: atom_id res chain seq x y z
N MET A 1 -6.27 -18.62 -7.16
CA MET A 1 -6.75 -17.24 -7.41
C MET A 1 -6.02 -16.36 -6.41
N ARG A 2 -5.31 -15.33 -6.87
CA ARG A 2 -4.81 -14.31 -5.93
C ARG A 2 -6.01 -13.56 -5.37
N GLU A 3 -5.95 -13.18 -4.11
CA GLU A 3 -7.04 -12.41 -3.50
C GLU A 3 -7.15 -11.05 -4.19
N ARG A 4 -8.39 -10.60 -4.39
CA ARG A 4 -8.67 -9.31 -5.00
C ARG A 4 -8.20 -8.22 -4.04
N ILE A 5 -7.19 -7.45 -4.44
CA ILE A 5 -6.78 -6.26 -3.69
C ILE A 5 -7.94 -5.25 -3.68
N THR A 6 -8.19 -4.64 -2.53
CA THR A 6 -9.12 -3.53 -2.34
C THR A 6 -8.48 -2.49 -1.41
N LEU A 7 -9.11 -1.31 -1.25
CA LEU A 7 -8.63 -0.32 -0.29
C LEU A 7 -8.71 -0.80 1.18
N ASP A 8 -9.52 -1.81 1.46
CA ASP A 8 -9.62 -2.41 2.80
C ASP A 8 -8.59 -3.54 3.02
N THR A 9 -7.78 -3.88 2.02
CA THR A 9 -6.69 -4.85 2.15
C THR A 9 -5.67 -4.39 3.18
N ASN A 10 -5.26 -5.31 4.04
CA ASN A 10 -4.23 -5.07 5.05
C ASN A 10 -2.87 -4.82 4.38
N LEU A 11 -2.09 -3.87 4.90
CA LEU A 11 -0.83 -3.45 4.30
C LEU A 11 0.24 -4.55 4.40
N MET A 12 0.32 -5.25 5.53
CA MET A 12 1.23 -6.38 5.68
C MET A 12 0.87 -7.53 4.73
N GLU A 13 -0.42 -7.79 4.55
CA GLU A 13 -0.91 -8.79 3.59
C GLU A 13 -0.57 -8.41 2.14
N LEU A 14 -0.79 -7.15 1.77
CA LEU A 14 -0.39 -6.58 0.48
C LEU A 14 1.10 -6.80 0.22
N LEU A 15 1.96 -6.44 1.18
CA LEU A 15 3.41 -6.55 1.04
C LEU A 15 3.92 -8.00 1.03
N ARG A 16 3.26 -8.92 1.74
CA ARG A 16 3.60 -10.36 1.69
C ARG A 16 3.27 -10.97 0.33
N ASN A 17 2.10 -10.64 -0.21
CA ASN A 17 1.64 -11.16 -1.50
C ASN A 17 2.31 -10.44 -2.68
N PHE A 18 2.67 -9.16 -2.50
CA PHE A 18 3.21 -8.28 -3.52
C PHE A 18 4.34 -7.40 -2.93
N PRO A 19 5.55 -7.95 -2.72
CA PRO A 19 6.66 -7.18 -2.13
C PRO A 19 6.99 -5.90 -2.91
N GLN A 20 6.79 -5.92 -4.23
CA GLN A 20 7.01 -4.77 -5.13
C GLN A 20 6.05 -3.59 -4.84
N ALA A 21 4.91 -3.83 -4.19
CA ALA A 21 4.00 -2.76 -3.76
C ALA A 21 4.68 -1.81 -2.75
N ARG A 22 5.74 -2.26 -2.05
CA ARG A 22 6.55 -1.40 -1.18
C ARG A 22 7.10 -0.20 -1.95
N ASP A 23 7.63 -0.41 -3.15
CA ASP A 23 8.22 0.66 -3.97
C ASP A 23 7.18 1.69 -4.40
N VAL A 24 5.95 1.24 -4.65
CA VAL A 24 4.81 2.13 -4.91
C VAL A 24 4.51 2.93 -3.64
N LEU A 25 4.28 2.27 -2.50
CA LEU A 25 3.93 2.91 -1.22
C LEU A 25 4.99 3.93 -0.75
N MET A 26 6.27 3.69 -1.04
CA MET A 26 7.37 4.63 -0.74
C MET A 26 7.18 6.00 -1.43
N LYS A 27 6.65 6.03 -2.65
CA LYS A 27 6.34 7.29 -3.37
C LYS A 27 5.26 8.11 -2.66
N TYR A 28 4.43 7.45 -1.85
CA TYR A 28 3.28 8.04 -1.16
C TYR A 28 3.48 8.14 0.36
N GLY A 29 4.73 8.15 0.84
CA GLY A 29 5.06 8.47 2.23
C GLY A 29 5.34 7.27 3.15
N TYR A 30 5.35 6.04 2.63
CA TYR A 30 5.66 4.87 3.46
C TYR A 30 7.02 4.92 4.16
N SER A 31 7.98 5.70 3.66
CA SER A 31 9.28 5.90 4.33
C SER A 31 9.14 6.45 5.75
N VAL A 32 8.11 7.26 6.03
CA VAL A 32 7.83 7.80 7.36
C VAL A 32 7.67 6.70 8.40
N LEU A 33 7.06 5.57 8.03
CA LEU A 33 6.87 4.45 8.96
C LEU A 33 8.21 3.80 9.37
N ILE A 34 9.19 3.83 8.47
CA ILE A 34 10.52 3.26 8.66
C ILE A 34 11.39 4.26 9.44
N GLU A 35 11.35 5.53 9.05
CA GLU A 35 12.11 6.62 9.68
C GLU A 35 11.73 6.78 11.16
N GLU A 36 10.44 6.61 11.48
CA GLU A 36 9.91 6.69 12.84
C GLU A 36 9.99 5.34 13.61
N ASP A 37 10.53 4.28 13.02
CA ASP A 37 10.63 2.93 13.61
C ASP A 37 9.28 2.36 14.10
N ILE A 38 8.20 2.66 13.36
CA ILE A 38 6.83 2.22 13.69
C ILE A 38 6.27 1.17 12.74
N GLU A 39 6.99 0.83 11.66
CA GLU A 39 6.52 -0.07 10.59
C GLU A 39 5.93 -1.37 11.17
N ASP A 40 6.68 -2.07 12.02
CA ASP A 40 6.28 -3.34 12.62
C ASP A 40 5.06 -3.24 13.55
N VAL A 41 4.78 -2.04 14.06
CA VAL A 41 3.69 -1.77 15.00
C VAL A 41 2.39 -1.44 14.27
N VAL A 42 2.49 -0.81 13.10
CA VAL A 42 1.34 -0.26 12.37
C VAL A 42 1.00 -1.05 11.12
N ALA A 43 1.97 -1.62 10.41
CA ALA A 43 1.74 -2.26 9.11
C ALA A 43 0.79 -3.46 9.19
N ASP A 44 0.77 -4.18 10.31
CA ASP A 44 -0.14 -5.29 10.57
C ASP A 44 -1.59 -4.86 10.88
N LYS A 45 -1.81 -3.59 11.23
CA LYS A 45 -3.12 -3.00 11.57
C LYS A 45 -3.63 -2.03 10.51
N LEU A 46 -2.76 -1.56 9.62
CA LEU A 46 -3.08 -0.55 8.61
C LEU A 46 -3.70 -1.24 7.38
N THR A 47 -4.83 -0.73 6.92
CA THR A 47 -5.32 -1.02 5.56
C THR A 47 -4.71 -0.04 4.57
N LEU A 48 -4.80 -0.31 3.27
CA LEU A 48 -4.38 0.65 2.25
C LEU A 48 -5.12 2.00 2.38
N LYS A 49 -6.41 1.96 2.72
CA LYS A 49 -7.20 3.17 3.05
C LYS A 49 -6.71 3.87 4.32
N GLY A 50 -6.35 3.10 5.34
CA GLY A 50 -5.76 3.63 6.57
C GLY A 50 -4.42 4.31 6.31
N PHE A 51 -3.61 3.73 5.44
CA PHE A 51 -2.35 4.29 4.96
C PHE A 51 -2.57 5.65 4.28
N CYS A 52 -3.49 5.73 3.32
CA CYS A 52 -3.80 7.00 2.66
C CYS A 52 -4.17 8.11 3.65
N ARG A 53 -4.97 7.79 4.67
CA ARG A 53 -5.36 8.75 5.71
C ARG A 53 -4.19 9.14 6.61
N LEU A 54 -3.35 8.18 6.99
CA LEU A 54 -2.20 8.43 7.85
C LEU A 54 -1.17 9.34 7.17
N MET A 55 -1.00 9.17 5.86
CA MET A 55 -0.09 9.98 5.04
C MET A 55 -0.74 11.28 4.52
N ASP A 56 -1.99 11.56 4.90
CA ASP A 56 -2.76 12.73 4.46
C ASP A 56 -2.82 12.88 2.92
N LEU A 57 -3.01 11.76 2.22
CA LEU A 57 -3.13 11.75 0.76
C LEU A 57 -4.48 12.34 0.33
N ASP A 58 -4.44 13.32 -0.58
CA ASP A 58 -5.64 13.83 -1.22
C ASP A 58 -6.27 12.82 -2.21
N ASP A 59 -7.45 13.14 -2.73
CA ASP A 59 -8.20 12.23 -3.61
C ASP A 59 -7.44 11.88 -4.90
N GLU A 60 -6.63 12.82 -5.41
CA GLU A 60 -5.82 12.60 -6.61
C GLU A 60 -4.68 11.61 -6.31
N ALA A 61 -3.93 11.84 -5.24
CA ALA A 61 -2.86 10.95 -4.80
C ALA A 61 -3.39 9.55 -4.43
N GLN A 62 -4.55 9.46 -3.79
CA GLN A 62 -5.22 8.18 -3.53
C GLN A 62 -5.58 7.45 -4.83
N GLY A 63 -6.09 8.17 -5.82
CA GLY A 63 -6.40 7.62 -7.15
C GLY A 63 -5.15 7.10 -7.86
N ASN A 64 -4.06 7.86 -7.83
CA ASN A 64 -2.79 7.48 -8.45
C ASN A 64 -2.16 6.27 -7.76
N LEU A 65 -2.12 6.25 -6.42
CA LEU A 65 -1.66 5.10 -5.63
C LEU A 65 -2.46 3.86 -6.00
N TRP A 66 -3.79 3.96 -6.04
CA TRP A 66 -4.66 2.85 -6.38
C TRP A 66 -4.38 2.32 -7.79
N GLN A 67 -4.20 3.22 -8.76
CA GLN A 67 -3.92 2.85 -10.13
C GLN A 67 -2.57 2.12 -10.25
N GLU A 68 -1.52 2.62 -9.61
CA GLU A 68 -0.20 1.96 -9.60
C GLU A 68 -0.24 0.57 -8.97
N ILE A 69 -0.98 0.39 -7.86
CA ILE A 69 -1.17 -0.93 -7.24
C ILE A 69 -1.93 -1.89 -8.17
N GLN A 70 -2.97 -1.40 -8.87
CA GLN A 70 -3.72 -2.20 -9.84
C GLN A 70 -2.87 -2.59 -11.05
N ASP A 71 -2.05 -1.69 -11.56
CA ASP A 71 -1.18 -1.98 -12.70
C ASP A 71 -0.10 -2.99 -12.33
N LEU A 72 0.46 -2.89 -11.12
CA LEU A 72 1.37 -3.89 -10.57
C LEU A 72 0.70 -5.28 -10.48
N TYR A 73 -0.55 -5.32 -10.06
CA TYR A 73 -1.31 -6.57 -9.97
C TYR A 73 -1.53 -7.20 -11.36
N ARG A 74 -1.88 -6.41 -12.37
CA ARG A 74 -2.09 -6.88 -13.75
C ARG A 74 -0.81 -7.44 -14.38
N GLN A 75 0.32 -6.77 -14.18
CA GLN A 75 1.62 -7.21 -14.72
C GLN A 75 2.08 -8.58 -14.19
N LEU A 76 1.53 -9.02 -13.05
CA LEU A 76 1.84 -10.32 -12.46
C LEU A 76 0.85 -11.41 -12.87
N GLU A 77 -0.21 -11.09 -13.63
CA GLU A 77 -1.14 -12.05 -14.23
C GLU A 77 -0.72 -12.47 -15.65
N ASP A 78 0.10 -11.64 -16.33
CA ASP A 78 0.75 -11.94 -17.63
C ASP A 78 2.05 -12.74 -17.47
#